data_AF-A0A7W1NVY1-F1
#
_entry.id   AF-A0A7W1NVY1-F1
#
_cell.length_a   1.000
_cell.length_b   1.000
_cell.length_c   1.000
_cell.angle_alpha   90.00
_cell.angle_beta   90.00
_cell.angle_gamma   90.00
#
_symmetry.space_group_name_H-M   'P 1'
#
loop_
_entity.id
_entity.type
_entity.pdbx_description
1 polymer ?
#
loop_
_entity_poly.entity_id
_entity_poly.type
_entity_poly.pdbx_seq_one_letter_code
_entity_poly.pdbx_strand_id
1 'polypeptide(L)'
;MSRPNGKSLKQVRFESTHPVERVPYATYLMRKIIEWPRLLRIVVISIFSIGVTAAVFPLVDFVYMDRFFDMSTRILPSFVSVGFGIIMYGFGWWLLVGIRGEKRPERIGVLIYVLVGILVMLYVFILVINGYSTAMLPDA
;
A
#
# COMPACT_ATOMS: atom_id res chain seq x y z
N MET A 1 53.73 43.27 8.20
CA MET A 1 52.62 43.68 7.30
C MET A 1 51.41 42.79 7.55
N SER A 2 50.21 43.37 7.44
CA SER A 2 48.93 42.96 8.03
C SER A 2 48.02 42.15 7.09
N ARG A 3 47.00 41.48 7.66
CA ARG A 3 46.01 40.52 7.07
C ARG A 3 45.06 41.13 5.99
N PRO A 4 44.32 40.33 5.17
CA PRO A 4 43.06 39.61 5.55
C PRO A 4 43.00 38.15 5.02
N ASN A 5 42.62 37.10 5.76
CA ASN A 5 41.31 36.71 6.30
C ASN A 5 40.15 36.74 5.28
N GLY A 6 40.05 35.70 4.43
CA GLY A 6 38.89 35.42 3.58
C GLY A 6 38.08 34.23 4.11
N LYS A 7 37.18 34.47 5.07
CA LYS A 7 36.10 33.55 5.41
C LYS A 7 34.89 33.81 4.50
N SER A 8 34.09 32.76 4.29
CA SER A 8 32.67 32.79 3.89
C SER A 8 32.43 33.01 2.38
N LEU A 9 31.79 32.12 1.63
CA LEU A 9 30.31 32.06 1.54
C LEU A 9 29.78 30.78 0.84
N LYS A 10 30.44 29.61 0.97
CA LYS A 10 29.88 28.34 0.45
C LYS A 10 29.61 27.28 1.51
N GLN A 11 29.47 27.69 2.76
CA GLN A 11 28.55 27.02 3.67
C GLN A 11 27.15 27.52 3.34
N VAL A 12 26.62 27.09 2.19
CA VAL A 12 25.16 26.97 2.07
C VAL A 12 24.83 25.80 2.99
N ARG A 13 24.70 26.15 4.26
CA ARG A 13 23.98 25.42 5.28
C ARG A 13 22.66 25.06 4.61
N PHE A 14 22.58 23.86 4.04
CA PHE A 14 21.32 23.16 3.93
C PHE A 14 20.92 22.92 5.37
N GLU A 15 20.32 23.98 5.93
CA GLU A 15 19.60 23.97 7.16
C GLU A 15 18.56 22.89 6.95
N SER A 16 18.90 21.72 7.49
CA SER A 16 18.09 20.52 7.48
C SER A 16 16.74 20.94 8.00
N THR A 17 15.81 21.12 7.06
CA THR A 17 14.42 21.46 7.27
C THR A 17 13.89 20.48 8.30
N HIS A 18 13.74 21.00 9.51
CA HIS A 18 13.17 20.44 10.73
C HIS A 18 13.24 18.90 10.88
N PRO A 19 13.95 18.34 11.88
CA PRO A 19 13.73 16.96 12.23
C PRO A 19 12.25 16.83 12.56
N VAL A 20 11.49 16.18 11.68
CA VAL A 20 10.07 16.01 11.92
C VAL A 20 9.99 15.07 13.11
N GLU A 21 9.78 15.66 14.28
CA GLU A 21 9.52 15.02 15.55
C GLU A 21 8.17 14.30 15.43
N ARG A 22 8.19 13.18 14.71
CA ARG A 22 7.01 12.45 14.27
C ARG A 22 6.71 11.37 15.32
N VAL A 23 5.78 11.71 16.20
CA VAL A 23 4.87 10.85 16.99
C VAL A 23 5.47 9.53 17.51
N PRO A 24 5.79 9.42 18.83
CA PRO A 24 6.36 8.21 19.46
C PRO A 24 5.59 6.91 19.17
N TYR A 25 4.29 7.00 18.90
CA TYR A 25 3.42 5.84 18.65
C TYR A 25 3.57 5.23 17.25
N ALA A 26 3.78 6.06 16.22
CA ALA A 26 3.88 5.57 14.84
C ALA A 26 5.17 4.75 14.63
N THR A 27 6.28 5.23 15.19
CA THR A 27 7.57 4.52 15.22
C THR A 27 7.48 3.20 15.98
N TYR A 28 6.79 3.16 17.12
CA TYR A 28 6.56 1.93 17.87
C TYR A 28 5.81 0.87 17.04
N LEU A 29 4.70 1.25 16.38
CA LEU A 29 3.92 0.33 15.55
C LEU A 29 4.73 -0.15 14.34
N MET A 30 5.44 0.74 13.66
CA MET A 30 6.27 0.39 12.51
C MET A 30 7.37 -0.60 12.89
N ARG A 31 8.06 -0.36 14.00
CA ARG A 31 9.09 -1.26 14.51
C ARG A 31 8.52 -2.63 14.83
N LYS A 32 7.37 -2.69 15.52
CA LYS A 32 6.68 -3.94 15.83
C LYS A 32 6.30 -4.74 14.57
N ILE A 33 5.85 -4.07 13.51
CA ILE A 33 5.50 -4.71 12.23
C ILE A 33 6.76 -5.22 11.50
N ILE A 34 7.86 -4.46 11.53
CA ILE A 34 9.13 -4.86 10.89
C ILE A 34 9.77 -6.05 11.60
N GLU A 35 9.62 -6.12 12.93
CA GLU A 35 10.11 -7.22 13.77
C GLU A 35 9.33 -8.53 13.57
N TRP A 36 8.20 -8.51 12.84
CA TRP A 36 7.46 -9.74 12.56
C TRP A 36 8.28 -10.76 11.74
N PRO A 37 8.08 -12.07 12.00
CA PRO A 37 8.58 -13.15 11.17
C PRO A 37 8.30 -12.89 9.69
N ARG A 38 9.28 -13.20 8.83
CA ARG A 38 9.18 -12.99 7.38
C ARG A 38 7.91 -13.61 6.79
N LEU A 39 7.53 -14.77 7.28
CA LEU A 39 6.34 -15.50 6.80
C LEU A 39 5.04 -14.74 7.11
N LEU A 40 4.90 -14.16 8.31
CA LEU A 40 3.73 -13.32 8.64
C LEU A 40 3.65 -12.08 7.75
N ARG A 41 4.79 -11.43 7.48
CA ARG A 41 4.82 -10.29 6.55
C ARG A 41 4.38 -10.68 5.14
N ILE A 42 4.79 -11.85 4.64
CA ILE A 42 4.36 -12.38 3.34
C ILE A 42 2.84 -12.63 3.36
N VAL A 43 2.31 -13.29 4.39
CA VAL A 43 0.87 -13.56 4.51
C VAL A 43 0.06 -12.26 4.51
N VAL A 44 0.49 -11.25 5.26
CA VAL A 44 -0.20 -9.95 5.33
C VAL A 44 -0.23 -9.26 3.95
N ILE A 45 0.89 -9.20 3.23
CA ILE A 45 0.92 -8.57 1.90
C ILE A 45 0.10 -9.37 0.87
N SER A 46 0.04 -10.71 1.00
CA SER A 46 -0.79 -11.56 0.15
C SER A 46 -2.28 -11.29 0.40
N ILE A 47 -2.70 -11.19 1.67
CA ILE A 47 -4.08 -10.87 2.02
C ILE A 47 -4.47 -9.50 1.46
N PHE A 48 -3.64 -8.48 1.62
CA PHE A 48 -3.92 -7.15 1.07
C PHE A 48 -3.95 -7.13 -0.46
N SER A 49 -3.07 -7.88 -1.12
CA SER A 49 -3.07 -8.01 -2.58
C SER A 49 -4.36 -8.66 -3.11
N ILE A 50 -4.81 -9.75 -2.47
CA ILE A 50 -6.08 -10.40 -2.79
C ILE A 50 -7.25 -9.46 -2.51
N GLY A 51 -7.22 -8.75 -1.38
CA GLY A 51 -8.22 -7.74 -1.03
C GLY A 51 -8.33 -6.63 -2.08
N VAL A 52 -7.20 -6.08 -2.56
CA VAL A 52 -7.21 -5.09 -3.65
C VAL A 52 -7.79 -5.66 -4.92
N THR A 53 -7.41 -6.90 -5.28
CA THR A 53 -7.95 -7.56 -6.47
C THR A 53 -9.47 -7.68 -6.39
N ALA A 54 -9.98 -8.14 -5.24
CA ALA A 54 -11.42 -8.30 -5.00
C ALA A 54 -12.16 -6.95 -4.97
N ALA A 55 -11.56 -5.91 -4.38
CA ALA A 55 -12.14 -4.57 -4.31
C ALA A 55 -12.23 -3.88 -5.68
N VAL A 56 -11.20 -4.06 -6.51
CA VAL A 56 -11.10 -3.45 -7.84
C VAL A 56 -11.97 -4.17 -8.87
N PHE A 57 -12.15 -5.48 -8.71
CA PHE A 57 -12.92 -6.32 -9.65
C PHE A 57 -14.30 -5.75 -10.01
N PRO A 58 -15.22 -5.45 -9.07
CA PRO A 58 -16.55 -4.93 -9.42
C PRO A 58 -16.50 -3.56 -10.11
N LEU A 59 -15.51 -2.72 -9.77
CA LEU A 59 -15.33 -1.43 -10.42
C LEU A 59 -14.88 -1.59 -11.88
N VAL A 60 -13.91 -2.48 -12.12
CA VAL A 60 -13.42 -2.77 -13.47
C VAL A 60 -14.51 -3.44 -14.30
N ASP A 61 -15.24 -4.38 -13.71
CA ASP A 61 -16.34 -5.07 -14.37
C ASP A 61 -17.45 -4.10 -14.78
N PHE A 62 -17.87 -3.21 -13.87
CA PHE A 62 -18.85 -2.16 -14.17
C PHE A 62 -18.42 -1.27 -15.34
N VAL A 63 -17.18 -0.76 -15.32
CA VAL A 63 -16.66 0.10 -16.40
C VAL A 63 -16.53 -0.68 -17.71
N TYR A 64 -16.11 -1.94 -17.66
CA TYR A 64 -15.98 -2.79 -18.84
C TYR A 64 -17.35 -3.07 -19.47
N MET A 65 -18.36 -3.43 -18.68
CA MET A 65 -19.72 -3.68 -19.14
C MET A 65 -20.36 -2.43 -19.76
N ASP A 66 -20.14 -1.25 -19.17
CA ASP A 66 -20.70 0.03 -19.65
C ASP A 66 -20.05 0.51 -20.95
N ARG A 67 -18.74 0.28 -21.16
CA ARG A 67 -17.97 0.96 -22.21
C ARG A 67 -17.29 0.07 -23.24
N PHE A 68 -16.93 -1.16 -22.89
CA PHE A 68 -15.99 -1.98 -23.65
C PHE A 68 -16.46 -3.42 -23.88
N PHE A 69 -17.71 -3.75 -23.53
CA PHE A 69 -18.19 -5.12 -23.55
C PHE A 69 -18.14 -5.73 -24.96
N ASP A 70 -17.37 -6.82 -25.07
CA ASP A 70 -17.33 -7.69 -26.25
C ASP A 70 -17.15 -9.12 -25.76
N MET A 71 -17.93 -10.05 -26.33
CA MET A 71 -17.91 -11.45 -25.93
C MET A 71 -16.51 -12.10 -26.10
N SER A 72 -15.72 -11.61 -27.06
CA SER A 72 -14.34 -12.06 -27.30
C SER A 72 -13.35 -11.59 -26.22
N THR A 73 -13.62 -10.50 -25.50
CA THR A 73 -12.69 -9.91 -24.51
C THR A 73 -13.13 -10.05 -23.06
N ARG A 74 -14.11 -10.93 -22.78
CA ARG A 74 -14.70 -11.17 -21.46
C ARG A 74 -13.72 -11.45 -20.30
N ILE A 75 -12.47 -11.86 -20.60
CA ILE A 75 -11.44 -12.16 -19.59
C ILE A 75 -10.61 -10.92 -19.20
N LEU A 76 -10.70 -9.84 -19.97
CA LEU A 76 -9.90 -8.63 -19.78
C LEU A 76 -10.08 -7.98 -18.39
N PRO A 77 -11.31 -7.87 -17.83
CA PRO A 77 -11.52 -7.31 -16.48
C PRO A 77 -10.73 -8.05 -15.39
N SER A 78 -10.68 -9.37 -15.49
CA SER A 78 -9.96 -10.24 -14.55
C SER A 78 -8.46 -9.98 -14.58
N PHE A 79 -7.87 -9.87 -15.79
CA PHE A 79 -6.43 -9.57 -15.93
C PHE A 79 -6.06 -8.19 -15.38
N VAL A 80 -6.88 -7.18 -15.67
CA VAL A 80 -6.68 -5.82 -15.15
C VAL A 80 -6.73 -5.82 -13.63
N SER A 81 -7.74 -6.47 -13.03
CA SER A 81 -7.90 -6.55 -11.57
C SER A 81 -6.74 -7.28 -10.89
N VAL A 82 -6.30 -8.41 -11.47
CA VAL A 82 -5.11 -9.15 -10.98
C VAL A 82 -3.85 -8.29 -11.10
N GLY A 83 -3.73 -7.47 -12.14
CA GLY A 83 -2.64 -6.51 -12.29
C GLY A 83 -2.53 -5.55 -11.10
N PHE A 84 -3.64 -4.99 -10.63
CA PHE A 84 -3.66 -4.16 -9.41
C PHE A 84 -3.23 -4.93 -8.16
N GLY A 85 -3.69 -6.18 -8.02
CA GLY A 85 -3.24 -7.08 -6.95
C GLY A 85 -1.73 -7.31 -6.96
N ILE A 86 -1.15 -7.59 -8.12
CA ILE A 86 0.29 -7.81 -8.29
C ILE A 86 1.08 -6.54 -7.94
N ILE A 87 0.61 -5.37 -8.38
CA ILE A 87 1.23 -4.08 -8.02
C ILE A 87 1.23 -3.89 -6.51
N MET A 88 0.09 -4.13 -5.84
CA MET A 88 -0.02 -4.05 -4.37
C MET A 88 0.91 -5.04 -3.66
N TYR A 89 1.03 -6.26 -4.19
CA TYR A 89 1.95 -7.28 -3.66
C TYR A 89 3.41 -6.84 -3.82
N GLY A 90 3.78 -6.29 -4.98
CA GLY A 90 5.13 -5.77 -5.25
C GLY A 90 5.52 -4.64 -4.29
N PHE A 91 4.62 -3.68 -4.06
CA PHE A 91 4.83 -2.63 -3.06
C PHE A 91 4.96 -3.21 -1.65
N GLY A 92 4.12 -4.16 -1.27
CA GLY A 92 4.21 -4.86 0.02
C GLY A 92 5.54 -5.60 0.20
N TRP A 93 6.00 -6.29 -0.85
CA TRP A 93 7.28 -6.97 -0.84
C TRP A 93 8.42 -5.97 -0.65
N TRP A 94 8.40 -4.88 -1.41
CA TRP A 94 9.41 -3.82 -1.34
C TRP A 94 9.39 -3.05 -0.01
N LEU A 95 8.24 -2.88 0.66
CA LEU A 95 8.12 -2.12 1.92
C LEU A 95 8.20 -2.96 3.19
N LEU A 96 7.61 -4.16 3.21
CA LEU A 96 7.57 -5.05 4.39
C LEU A 96 8.55 -6.24 4.34
N VAL A 97 8.63 -7.00 3.23
CA VAL A 97 9.37 -8.27 3.18
C VAL A 97 10.87 -8.11 2.90
N GLY A 98 11.22 -7.67 1.69
CA GLY A 98 12.60 -7.43 1.26
C GLY A 98 13.50 -8.62 0.99
N ILE A 99 14.78 -8.29 0.85
CA ILE A 99 15.85 -9.22 0.58
C ILE A 99 16.41 -9.73 1.90
N ARG A 100 16.77 -11.01 1.95
CA ARG A 100 17.34 -11.65 3.14
C ARG A 100 18.67 -10.98 3.50
N GLY A 101 18.82 -10.55 4.75
CA GLY A 101 20.06 -9.97 5.28
C GLY A 101 20.12 -8.44 5.29
N GLU A 102 19.14 -7.75 4.70
CA GLU A 102 19.08 -6.29 4.69
C GLU A 102 18.29 -5.75 5.90
N LYS A 103 18.88 -4.83 6.68
CA LYS A 103 18.16 -4.11 7.74
C LYS A 103 17.28 -3.04 7.10
N ARG A 104 15.97 -3.14 7.29
CA ARG A 104 15.03 -2.21 6.67
C ARG A 104 14.98 -0.87 7.41
N PRO A 105 15.11 0.26 6.69
CA PRO A 105 14.87 1.56 7.28
C PRO A 105 13.39 1.73 7.62
N GLU A 106 13.11 2.32 8.76
CA GLU A 106 11.75 2.70 9.17
C GLU A 106 11.26 3.83 8.26
N ARG A 107 10.43 3.49 7.26
CA ARG A 107 9.88 4.44 6.29
C ARG A 107 8.40 4.63 6.54
N ILE A 108 7.92 5.87 6.55
CA ILE A 108 6.49 6.19 6.70
C ILE A 108 5.59 5.47 5.68
N GLY A 109 6.15 5.11 4.52
CA GLY A 109 5.47 4.30 3.51
C GLY A 109 4.96 2.95 4.03
N VAL A 110 5.60 2.34 5.04
CA VAL A 110 5.12 1.10 5.66
C VAL A 110 3.79 1.33 6.39
N LEU A 111 3.69 2.40 7.16
CA LEU A 111 2.46 2.76 7.88
C LEU A 111 1.32 3.03 6.89
N ILE A 112 1.58 3.83 5.86
CA ILE A 112 0.60 4.17 4.82
C ILE A 112 0.13 2.90 4.11
N TYR A 113 1.06 2.01 3.73
CA TYR A 113 0.73 0.74 3.08
C TYR A 113 -0.20 -0.12 3.94
N VAL A 114 0.12 -0.27 5.23
CA VAL A 114 -0.70 -1.06 6.16
C VAL A 114 -2.07 -0.43 6.37
N LEU A 115 -2.14 0.89 6.52
CA LEU A 115 -3.40 1.60 6.69
C LEU A 115 -4.30 1.46 5.45
N VAL A 116 -3.74 1.64 4.25
CA VAL A 116 -4.45 1.42 2.98
C VAL A 116 -4.93 -0.03 2.87
N GLY A 117 -4.08 -1.00 3.21
CA GLY A 117 -4.45 -2.41 3.22
C GLY A 117 -5.63 -2.70 4.15
N ILE A 118 -5.63 -2.15 5.35
CA ILE A 118 -6.75 -2.28 6.31
C ILE A 118 -8.04 -1.67 5.73
N LEU A 119 -7.96 -0.46 5.17
CA LEU A 119 -9.12 0.20 4.56
C LEU A 119 -9.70 -0.61 3.40
N VAL A 120 -8.84 -1.18 2.55
CA VAL A 120 -9.26 -2.09 1.47
C VAL A 120 -9.96 -3.33 2.02
N MET A 121 -9.42 -3.95 3.07
CA MET A 121 -10.04 -5.13 3.68
C MET A 121 -11.42 -4.81 4.28
N LEU A 122 -11.55 -3.65 4.94
CA LEU A 122 -12.85 -3.18 5.44
C LEU A 122 -13.85 -2.97 4.30
N TYR A 123 -13.40 -2.36 3.20
CA TYR A 123 -14.23 -2.16 2.02
C TYR A 123 -14.68 -3.50 1.40
N VAL A 124 -13.77 -4.46 1.25
CA VAL A 124 -14.11 -5.82 0.77
C VAL A 124 -15.13 -6.49 1.72
N PHE A 125 -14.97 -6.33 3.03
CA PHE A 125 -15.91 -6.90 4.00
C PHE A 125 -17.32 -6.29 3.84
N ILE A 126 -17.42 -4.98 3.62
CA ILE A 126 -18.68 -4.30 3.32
C ILE A 126 -19.29 -4.84 2.02
N LEU A 127 -18.49 -5.00 0.96
CA LEU A 127 -18.97 -5.56 -0.30
C LEU A 127 -19.53 -6.98 -0.13
N VAL A 128 -18.85 -7.83 0.66
CA VAL A 128 -19.31 -9.19 0.94
C VAL A 128 -20.63 -9.18 1.73
N ILE A 129 -20.75 -8.33 2.75
CA ILE A 129 -22.00 -8.20 3.52
C ILE A 129 -23.14 -7.72 2.61
N ASN A 130 -22.89 -6.72 1.77
CA ASN A 130 -23.89 -6.20 0.84
C ASN A 130 -24.33 -7.28 -0.14
N GLY A 131 -23.37 -7.99 -0.76
CA GLY A 131 -23.68 -9.09 -1.68
C GLY A 131 -24.47 -10.23 -1.01
N TYR A 132 -24.11 -10.58 0.24
CA TYR A 132 -24.85 -11.57 1.02
C TYR A 132 -26.28 -11.11 1.35
N SER A 133 -26.44 -9.84 1.73
CA SER A 133 -27.74 -9.26 2.08
C SER A 133 -28.68 -9.23 0.87
N THR A 134 -28.18 -8.84 -0.31
CA THR A 134 -28.95 -8.87 -1.57
C THR A 134 -29.33 -10.30 -1.98
N ALA A 135 -28.46 -11.28 -1.74
CA ALA A 135 -28.75 -12.66 -2.12
C ALA A 135 -29.80 -13.35 -1.23
N MET A 136 -29.85 -13.01 0.07
CA MET A 136 -30.74 -13.64 1.05
C MET A 136 -32.10 -12.96 1.21
N LEU A 137 -32.22 -11.69 0.80
CA LEU A 137 -33.49 -10.97 0.74
C LEU A 137 -33.82 -10.70 -0.74
N PRO A 138 -34.14 -11.73 -1.54
CA PRO A 138 -34.70 -11.47 -2.85
C PRO A 138 -36.01 -10.70 -2.63
N ASP A 139 -36.08 -9.52 -3.23
CA ASP A 139 -37.14 -8.52 -3.05
C ASP A 139 -38.52 -9.15 -2.78
N ALA A 140 -39.13 -8.79 -1.63
CA ALA A 140 -40.54 -9.00 -1.36
C ALA A 140 -41.39 -7.92 -2.05
#